data_AF-A0A9E5EXT3-F1
#
_entry.id   AF-A0A9E5EXT3-F1
#
_cell.length_a   1.000
_cell.length_b   1.000
_cell.length_c   1.000
_cell.angle_alpha   90.00
_cell.angle_beta   90.00
_cell.angle_gamma   90.00
#
_symmetry.space_group_name_H-M   'P 1'
#
loop_
_entity.id
_entity.type
_entity.pdbx_description
1 polymer ?
#
loop_
_entity_poly.entity_id
_entity_poly.type
_entity_poly.pdbx_seq_one_letter_code
_entity_poly.pdbx_strand_id
1 'polypeptide(L)'
;MTKKPKPVFEISKTHKPLNKASKPVVKTKNAKPSKLKKSVNGIVLLSGGNPQIAKADGDLPVQRYISALTGWKNDVANRLDLLIERVVPGVAKAVKWNSPLYGISGQGWFLGIHTYTKYIKVAFFRGIALKPLPPGFSKSKETRYLDLHEGEVFDEVRIEAWVKQAAALPGWVP
;
A
#
# COMPACT_ATOMS: atom_id res chain seq x y z
N MET A 1 -59.55 -19.22 36.94
CA MET A 1 -58.63 -18.48 36.03
C MET A 1 -58.38 -19.36 34.81
N THR A 2 -58.36 -18.75 33.64
CA THR A 2 -58.87 -19.26 32.35
C THR A 2 -58.05 -20.37 31.69
N LYS A 3 -58.80 -21.29 31.06
CA LYS A 3 -58.40 -22.49 30.32
C LYS A 3 -57.63 -22.16 29.02
N LYS A 4 -56.71 -23.05 28.62
CA LYS A 4 -56.08 -23.11 27.29
C LYS A 4 -57.11 -23.21 26.16
N PRO A 5 -56.71 -22.83 24.94
CA PRO A 5 -56.99 -23.63 23.76
C PRO A 5 -55.71 -24.03 22.98
N LYS A 6 -55.71 -25.26 22.45
CA LYS A 6 -55.14 -25.62 21.13
C LYS A 6 -56.36 -25.78 20.17
N PRO A 7 -56.28 -25.96 18.82
CA PRO A 7 -55.14 -26.39 17.99
C PRO A 7 -55.09 -25.81 16.54
N VAL A 8 -54.24 -26.44 15.71
CA VAL A 8 -54.29 -26.63 14.24
C VAL A 8 -53.76 -25.50 13.33
N PHE A 9 -52.63 -25.74 12.67
CA PHE A 9 -52.60 -26.07 11.23
C PHE A 9 -51.25 -26.70 10.85
N GLU A 10 -51.30 -28.00 10.57
CA GLU A 10 -50.31 -28.72 9.80
C GLU A 10 -50.70 -28.59 8.33
N ILE A 11 -49.82 -28.03 7.49
CA ILE A 11 -49.80 -28.36 6.06
C ILE A 11 -48.35 -28.44 5.61
N SER A 12 -47.96 -29.66 5.29
CA SER A 12 -46.77 -30.07 4.57
C SER A 12 -46.53 -29.26 3.29
N LYS A 13 -45.32 -28.77 3.11
CA LYS A 13 -44.73 -28.55 1.79
C LYS A 13 -43.28 -29.02 1.79
N THR A 14 -43.10 -30.21 1.24
CA THR A 14 -41.82 -30.73 0.77
C THR A 14 -41.26 -29.78 -0.29
N HIS A 15 -40.31 -28.93 0.10
CA HIS A 15 -39.51 -28.17 -0.87
C HIS A 15 -38.27 -28.99 -1.24
N LYS A 16 -38.39 -29.67 -2.38
CA LYS A 16 -37.32 -30.23 -3.20
C LYS A 16 -36.20 -29.17 -3.37
N PRO A 17 -34.92 -29.47 -3.13
CA PRO A 17 -33.86 -28.51 -3.40
C PRO A 17 -33.77 -28.26 -4.91
N LEU A 18 -33.87 -26.99 -5.29
CA LEU A 18 -33.59 -26.53 -6.65
C LEU A 18 -32.10 -26.76 -6.95
N ASN A 19 -31.84 -27.69 -7.87
CA ASN A 19 -30.54 -27.85 -8.53
C ASN A 19 -30.11 -26.50 -9.13
N LYS A 20 -29.08 -25.87 -8.54
CA LYS A 20 -28.35 -24.80 -9.21
C LYS A 20 -27.49 -25.44 -10.30
N ALA A 21 -27.89 -25.25 -11.55
CA ALA A 21 -27.05 -25.52 -12.70
C ALA A 21 -25.78 -24.66 -12.62
N SER A 22 -24.63 -25.31 -12.46
CA SER A 22 -23.31 -24.67 -12.51
C SER A 22 -23.02 -24.18 -13.94
N LYS A 23 -22.83 -22.87 -14.10
CA LYS A 23 -22.30 -22.29 -15.35
C LYS A 23 -20.89 -22.85 -15.59
N PRO A 24 -20.51 -23.18 -16.84
CA PRO A 24 -19.18 -23.69 -17.12
C PRO A 24 -18.13 -22.61 -16.84
N VAL A 25 -17.21 -22.91 -15.93
CA VAL A 25 -15.98 -22.14 -15.71
C VAL A 25 -15.13 -22.32 -16.97
N VAL A 26 -15.05 -21.28 -17.80
CA VAL A 26 -14.04 -21.21 -18.86
C VAL A 26 -12.69 -21.17 -18.16
N LYS A 27 -11.98 -22.31 -18.17
CA LYS A 27 -10.58 -22.38 -17.75
C LYS A 27 -9.76 -21.56 -18.73
N THR A 28 -9.45 -20.32 -18.37
CA THR A 28 -8.42 -19.54 -19.05
C THR A 28 -7.11 -20.31 -18.98
N LYS A 29 -6.58 -20.68 -20.14
CA LYS A 29 -5.32 -21.41 -20.30
C LYS A 29 -4.22 -20.69 -19.50
N ASN A 30 -3.47 -21.45 -18.70
CA ASN A 30 -2.30 -20.97 -17.95
C ASN A 30 -1.33 -20.25 -18.90
N ALA A 31 -1.33 -18.91 -18.87
CA ALA A 31 -0.29 -18.13 -19.51
C ALA A 31 1.04 -18.44 -18.80
N LYS A 32 2.07 -18.81 -19.56
CA LYS A 32 3.44 -18.94 -19.02
C LYS A 32 3.83 -17.61 -18.33
N PRO A 33 4.48 -17.64 -17.16
CA PRO A 33 4.93 -16.41 -16.51
C PRO A 33 5.86 -15.66 -17.47
N SER A 34 5.47 -14.43 -17.84
CA SER A 34 6.31 -13.57 -18.67
C SER A 34 7.61 -13.26 -17.92
N LYS A 35 8.76 -13.27 -18.61
CA LYS A 35 10.03 -12.84 -18.01
C LYS A 35 9.87 -11.43 -17.42
N LEU A 36 10.35 -11.25 -16.19
CA LEU A 36 10.36 -9.94 -15.54
C LEU A 36 11.19 -8.95 -16.36
N LYS A 37 10.72 -7.71 -16.45
CA LYS A 37 11.42 -6.62 -17.13
C LYS A 37 12.62 -6.17 -16.31
N LYS A 38 13.60 -5.53 -16.95
CA LYS A 38 14.70 -4.82 -16.28
C LYS A 38 14.58 -3.33 -16.54
N SER A 39 14.97 -2.52 -15.56
CA SER A 39 15.18 -1.08 -15.71
C SER A 39 16.43 -0.78 -16.54
N VAL A 40 16.63 0.51 -16.84
CA VAL A 40 17.80 1.00 -17.59
C VAL A 40 19.14 0.64 -16.94
N ASN A 41 19.18 0.56 -15.60
CA ASN A 41 20.35 0.18 -14.81
C ASN A 41 20.42 -1.33 -14.51
N GLY A 42 19.65 -2.16 -15.23
CA GLY A 42 19.70 -3.62 -15.14
C GLY A 42 19.00 -4.22 -13.92
N ILE A 43 18.35 -3.40 -13.08
CA ILE A 43 17.59 -3.86 -11.92
C ILE A 43 16.29 -4.53 -12.37
N VAL A 44 15.99 -5.69 -11.78
CA VAL A 44 14.76 -6.44 -12.07
C VAL A 44 13.55 -5.66 -11.56
N LEU A 45 12.52 -5.52 -12.39
CA LEU A 45 11.24 -4.95 -12.02
C LEU A 45 10.25 -6.08 -11.74
N LEU A 46 9.78 -6.14 -10.50
CA LEU A 46 8.73 -7.06 -10.09
C LEU A 46 7.38 -6.67 -10.71
N SER A 47 6.34 -7.47 -10.42
CA SER A 47 4.97 -7.12 -10.79
C SER A 47 4.63 -5.70 -10.33
N GLY A 48 3.96 -4.94 -11.18
CA GLY A 48 3.65 -3.53 -10.95
C GLY A 48 4.78 -2.53 -11.22
N GLY A 49 5.96 -3.01 -11.61
CA GLY A 49 7.11 -2.17 -11.88
C GLY A 49 7.90 -1.78 -10.62
N ASN A 50 7.71 -2.50 -9.51
CA ASN A 50 8.47 -2.30 -8.28
C ASN A 50 9.92 -2.80 -8.44
N PRO A 51 10.95 -1.94 -8.31
CA PRO A 51 12.34 -2.37 -8.41
C PRO A 51 12.69 -3.40 -7.34
N GLN A 52 13.41 -4.45 -7.74
CA GLN A 52 13.92 -5.48 -6.83
C GLN A 52 15.25 -5.03 -6.23
N ILE A 53 15.22 -4.57 -4.98
CA ILE A 53 16.38 -4.08 -4.23
C ILE A 53 16.53 -4.92 -2.96
N ALA A 54 17.76 -5.37 -2.71
CA ALA A 54 18.07 -6.11 -1.50
C ALA A 54 17.86 -5.27 -0.24
N LYS A 55 17.54 -5.93 0.88
CA LYS A 55 17.43 -5.28 2.19
C LYS A 55 18.76 -4.64 2.56
N ALA A 56 18.74 -3.34 2.85
CA ALA A 56 19.90 -2.59 3.35
C ALA A 56 19.43 -1.30 4.01
N ASP A 57 20.16 -0.84 5.02
CA ASP A 57 19.97 0.48 5.63
C ASP A 57 20.80 1.54 4.88
N GLY A 58 20.43 2.81 5.05
CA GLY A 58 21.10 3.97 4.44
C GLY A 58 20.41 4.52 3.20
N ASP A 59 20.93 5.62 2.68
CA ASP A 59 20.39 6.34 1.52
C ASP A 59 20.64 5.60 0.19
N LEU A 60 21.84 5.04 0.01
CA LEU A 60 22.23 4.35 -1.22
C LEU A 60 21.21 3.31 -1.74
N PRO A 61 20.65 2.39 -0.92
CA PRO A 61 19.62 1.46 -1.41
C PRO A 61 18.32 2.16 -1.83
N VAL A 62 17.95 3.27 -1.21
CA VAL A 62 16.79 4.07 -1.59
C VAL A 62 17.05 4.78 -2.92
N GLN A 63 18.22 5.39 -3.13
CA GLN A 63 18.58 6.00 -4.42
C GLN A 63 18.63 4.97 -5.56
N ARG A 64 19.12 3.75 -5.29
CA ARG A 64 19.07 2.63 -6.25
C ARG A 64 17.63 2.23 -6.58
N TYR A 65 16.75 2.21 -5.58
CA TYR A 65 15.33 1.98 -5.80
C TYR A 65 14.73 3.06 -6.70
N ILE A 66 14.93 4.33 -6.37
CA ILE A 66 14.36 5.45 -7.11
C ILE A 66 14.87 5.47 -8.55
N SER A 67 16.18 5.39 -8.76
CA SER A 67 16.80 5.38 -10.11
C SER A 67 16.40 4.20 -10.99
N ALA A 68 15.90 3.10 -10.41
CA ALA A 68 15.39 1.97 -11.17
C ALA A 68 13.92 2.12 -11.60
N LEU A 69 13.17 3.05 -11.01
CA LEU A 69 11.81 3.36 -11.47
C LEU A 69 11.84 3.96 -12.88
N THR A 70 10.77 3.76 -13.63
CA THR A 70 10.64 4.23 -15.01
C THR A 70 9.49 5.21 -15.17
N GLY A 71 9.67 6.18 -16.06
CA GLY A 71 8.68 7.22 -16.36
C GLY A 71 8.31 8.06 -15.13
N TRP A 72 7.04 8.48 -15.08
CA TRP A 72 6.51 9.38 -14.03
C TRP A 72 6.73 8.89 -12.59
N LYS A 73 6.90 7.58 -12.37
CA LYS A 73 7.16 7.02 -11.05
C LYS A 73 8.51 7.41 -10.51
N ASN A 74 9.52 7.51 -11.38
CA ASN A 74 10.84 8.01 -10.99
C ASN A 74 10.74 9.47 -10.54
N ASP A 75 10.06 10.31 -11.32
CA ASP A 75 9.89 11.73 -11.01
C ASP A 75 9.16 11.93 -9.68
N VAL A 76 8.05 11.22 -9.46
CA VAL A 76 7.27 11.31 -8.20
C VAL A 76 8.07 10.78 -7.02
N ALA A 77 8.79 9.67 -7.16
CA ALA A 77 9.59 9.11 -6.08
C ALA A 77 10.78 10.02 -5.71
N ASN A 78 11.45 10.62 -6.69
CA ASN A 78 12.49 11.63 -6.47
C ASN A 78 11.93 12.85 -5.72
N ARG A 79 10.76 13.36 -6.12
CA ARG A 79 10.12 14.49 -5.45
C ARG A 79 9.75 14.16 -3.99
N LEU A 80 9.26 12.95 -3.74
CA LEU A 80 9.00 12.49 -2.37
C LEU A 80 10.28 12.44 -1.54
N ASP A 81 11.34 11.83 -2.06
CA ASP A 81 12.61 11.68 -1.35
C ASP A 81 13.20 13.03 -0.97
N LEU A 82 13.31 13.95 -1.93
CA LEU A 82 13.81 15.32 -1.71
C LEU A 82 12.95 16.09 -0.70
N LEU A 83 11.62 15.96 -0.79
CA LEU A 83 10.72 16.59 0.17
C LEU A 83 10.92 16.03 1.58
N ILE A 84 11.05 14.71 1.72
CA ILE A 84 11.22 14.08 3.03
C ILE A 84 12.56 14.49 3.65
N GLU A 85 13.64 14.52 2.88
CA GLU A 85 14.96 14.99 3.36
C GLU A 85 14.94 16.46 3.78
N ARG A 86 14.28 17.32 3.00
CA ARG A 86 14.13 18.74 3.31
C ARG A 86 13.34 18.96 4.59
N VAL A 87 12.28 18.19 4.78
CA VAL A 87 11.39 18.31 5.94
C VAL A 87 12.01 17.71 7.20
N VAL A 88 12.79 16.63 7.05
CA VAL A 88 13.42 15.90 8.14
C VAL A 88 14.92 15.77 7.85
N PRO A 89 15.72 16.81 8.12
CA PRO A 89 17.17 16.74 7.96
C PRO A 89 17.76 15.57 8.77
N GLY A 90 18.56 14.73 8.13
CA GLY A 90 19.14 13.54 8.76
C GLY A 90 18.17 12.36 8.90
N VAL A 91 17.07 12.33 8.14
CA VAL A 91 16.12 11.21 8.09
C VAL A 91 16.84 9.87 7.89
N ALA A 92 16.50 8.87 8.71
CA ALA A 92 16.99 7.52 8.53
C ALA A 92 16.27 6.87 7.35
N LYS A 93 17.03 6.26 6.44
CA LYS A 93 16.52 5.58 5.25
C LYS A 93 16.89 4.10 5.26
N ALA A 94 16.07 3.28 4.63
CA ALA A 94 16.38 1.88 4.37
C ALA A 94 15.51 1.32 3.24
N VAL A 95 15.92 0.20 2.66
CA VAL A 95 15.01 -0.69 1.93
C VAL A 95 14.77 -1.93 2.77
N LYS A 96 13.51 -2.22 3.10
CA LYS A 96 13.07 -3.44 3.80
C LYS A 96 11.83 -4.00 3.13
N TRP A 97 11.72 -5.32 3.04
CA TRP A 97 10.67 -6.02 2.28
C TRP A 97 10.45 -5.41 0.88
N ASN A 98 11.55 -5.09 0.20
CA ASN A 98 11.56 -4.49 -1.13
C ASN A 98 10.81 -3.14 -1.24
N SER A 99 10.85 -2.33 -0.18
CA SER A 99 10.18 -1.03 -0.08
C SER A 99 11.09 -0.02 0.63
N PRO A 100 11.26 1.20 0.10
CA PRO A 100 11.90 2.29 0.84
C PRO A 100 11.12 2.62 2.12
N LEU A 101 11.86 2.83 3.21
CA LEU A 101 11.36 3.28 4.50
C LEU A 101 12.12 4.53 4.96
N TYR A 102 11.39 5.41 5.63
CA TYR A 102 11.87 6.67 6.19
C TYR A 102 11.50 6.73 7.66
N GLY A 103 12.46 7.13 8.50
CA GLY A 103 12.33 7.06 9.94
C GLY A 103 13.24 8.03 10.68
N ILE A 104 13.17 7.98 11.99
CA ILE A 104 14.09 8.68 12.88
C ILE A 104 14.90 7.62 13.63
N SER A 105 16.23 7.78 13.66
CA SER A 105 17.11 6.83 14.35
C SER A 105 16.67 6.68 15.81
N GLY A 106 16.48 5.43 16.24
CA GLY A 106 15.99 5.11 17.58
C GLY A 106 14.48 5.29 17.82
N GLN A 107 13.72 5.89 16.89
CA GLN A 107 12.28 6.11 17.06
C GLN A 107 11.42 5.35 16.03
N GLY A 108 12.03 4.57 15.15
CA GLY A 108 11.33 3.72 14.17
C GLY A 108 10.99 4.43 12.86
N TRP A 109 10.22 3.75 12.02
CA TRP A 109 9.84 4.20 10.68
C TRP A 109 8.50 4.94 10.74
N PHE A 110 8.42 6.15 10.20
CA PHE A 110 7.16 6.91 10.14
C PHE A 110 6.45 6.78 8.79
N LEU A 111 7.21 6.48 7.72
CA LEU A 111 6.70 6.39 6.35
C LEU A 111 7.37 5.26 5.56
N GLY A 112 6.61 4.61 4.68
CA GLY A 112 7.13 3.69 3.65
C GLY A 112 6.57 3.98 2.27
N ILE A 113 7.33 3.64 1.22
CA ILE A 113 6.91 3.81 -0.18
C ILE A 113 6.86 2.44 -0.86
N HIS A 114 5.81 2.19 -1.65
CA HIS A 114 5.74 1.00 -2.50
C HIS A 114 5.15 1.32 -3.87
N THR A 115 5.76 0.80 -4.92
CA THR A 115 5.32 1.04 -6.29
C THR A 115 4.35 -0.05 -6.77
N TYR A 116 3.21 0.36 -7.30
CA TYR A 116 2.24 -0.51 -7.97
C TYR A 116 2.14 -0.14 -9.46
N THR A 117 1.43 -0.94 -10.25
CA THR A 117 1.25 -0.70 -11.69
C THR A 117 0.73 0.70 -11.98
N LYS A 118 -0.25 1.18 -11.20
CA LYS A 118 -1.04 2.38 -11.48
C LYS A 118 -0.84 3.55 -10.51
N TYR A 119 -0.13 3.33 -9.42
CA TYR A 119 0.11 4.34 -8.39
C TYR A 119 1.40 4.06 -7.62
N ILE A 120 1.94 5.09 -6.98
CA ILE A 120 2.90 4.94 -5.88
C ILE A 120 2.11 5.06 -4.58
N LYS A 121 2.23 4.06 -3.71
CA LYS A 121 1.61 4.06 -2.39
C LYS A 121 2.59 4.62 -1.37
N VAL A 122 2.18 5.66 -0.67
CA VAL A 122 2.85 6.19 0.51
C VAL A 122 2.08 5.71 1.73
N ALA A 123 2.75 4.98 2.62
CA ALA A 123 2.19 4.46 3.86
C ALA A 123 2.67 5.29 5.04
N PHE A 124 1.75 5.97 5.72
CA PHE A 124 2.01 6.64 6.99
C PHE A 124 1.65 5.68 8.12
N PHE A 125 2.65 5.19 8.86
CA PHE A 125 2.43 4.10 9.81
C PHE A 125 1.55 4.49 11.00
N ARG A 126 1.60 5.78 11.39
CA ARG A 126 0.69 6.45 12.35
C ARG A 126 -0.32 7.38 11.65
N GLY A 127 -0.73 7.00 10.44
CA GLY A 127 -1.57 7.80 9.57
C GLY A 127 -2.90 8.27 10.16
N ILE A 128 -3.48 7.53 11.11
CA ILE A 128 -4.74 7.94 11.77
C ILE A 128 -4.63 9.23 12.60
N ALA A 129 -3.43 9.55 13.09
CA ALA A 129 -3.20 10.72 13.92
C ALA A 129 -2.96 11.98 13.09
N LEU A 130 -2.77 11.85 11.78
CA LEU A 130 -2.45 12.95 10.88
C LEU A 130 -3.70 13.77 10.53
N LYS A 131 -3.51 15.08 10.38
CA LYS A 131 -4.54 16.04 10.04
C LYS A 131 -4.17 16.83 8.77
N PRO A 132 -5.04 16.87 7.74
CA PRO A 132 -6.24 16.04 7.62
C PRO A 132 -5.88 14.56 7.53
N LEU A 133 -6.86 13.67 7.68
CA LEU A 133 -6.65 12.24 7.62
C LEU A 133 -6.28 11.80 6.18
N PRO A 134 -5.13 11.12 5.93
CA PRO A 134 -4.80 10.65 4.60
C PRO A 134 -5.88 9.68 4.07
N PRO A 135 -6.29 9.79 2.79
CA PRO A 135 -7.55 9.22 2.31
C PRO A 135 -7.57 7.69 2.27
N GLY A 136 -6.45 7.03 1.98
CA GLY A 136 -6.39 5.59 1.81
C GLY A 136 -6.52 4.80 3.12
N PHE A 137 -7.42 3.82 3.14
CA PHE A 137 -7.67 2.94 4.29
C PHE A 137 -6.64 1.81 4.40
N SER A 138 -6.27 1.43 5.62
CA SER A 138 -5.48 0.23 5.91
C SER A 138 -6.24 -0.76 6.79
N LYS A 139 -5.94 -2.05 6.62
CA LYS A 139 -6.36 -3.10 7.57
C LYS A 139 -5.65 -2.95 8.92
N SER A 140 -4.46 -2.35 8.94
CA SER A 140 -3.81 -1.92 10.18
C SER A 140 -4.59 -0.76 10.78
N LYS A 141 -4.88 -0.83 12.08
CA LYS A 141 -5.67 0.20 12.78
C LYS A 141 -5.03 1.59 12.74
N GLU A 142 -3.71 1.65 12.59
CA GLU A 142 -2.93 2.88 12.73
C GLU A 142 -2.56 3.52 11.39
N THR A 143 -2.42 2.69 10.35
CA THR A 143 -1.82 3.10 9.09
C THR A 143 -2.85 3.75 8.17
N ARG A 144 -2.45 4.82 7.48
CA ARG A 144 -3.22 5.37 6.35
C ARG A 144 -2.32 5.48 5.12
N TYR A 145 -2.94 5.42 3.95
CA TYR A 145 -2.24 5.50 2.69
C TYR A 145 -2.56 6.80 1.95
N LEU A 146 -1.61 7.22 1.14
CA LEU A 146 -1.81 8.14 0.04
C LEU A 146 -1.36 7.39 -1.22
N ASP A 147 -2.24 7.29 -2.20
CA ASP A 147 -1.90 6.74 -3.52
C ASP A 147 -1.72 7.91 -4.47
N LEU A 148 -0.55 7.99 -5.11
CA LEU A 148 -0.19 9.01 -6.08
C LEU A 148 -0.29 8.42 -7.47
N HIS A 149 -1.12 9.01 -8.33
CA HIS A 149 -1.33 8.53 -9.69
C HIS A 149 -0.64 9.39 -10.75
N GLU A 150 -0.48 8.79 -11.93
CA GLU A 150 0.02 9.48 -13.12
C GLU A 150 -0.91 10.62 -13.52
N GLY A 151 -0.36 11.81 -13.78
CA GLY A 151 -1.11 12.98 -14.21
C GLY A 151 -1.89 13.71 -13.11
N GLU A 152 -1.89 13.20 -11.87
CA GLU A 152 -2.45 13.93 -10.73
C GLU A 152 -1.51 15.02 -10.23
N VAL A 153 -2.10 16.07 -9.64
CA VAL A 153 -1.33 17.13 -9.00
C VAL A 153 -0.63 16.58 -7.77
N PHE A 154 0.70 16.70 -7.76
CA PHE A 154 1.49 16.43 -6.56
C PHE A 154 1.31 17.59 -5.57
N ASP A 155 0.35 17.44 -4.64
CA ASP A 155 0.05 18.41 -3.58
C ASP A 155 1.19 18.44 -2.54
N GLU A 156 2.26 19.15 -2.89
CA GLU A 156 3.49 19.23 -2.12
C GLU A 156 3.24 19.75 -0.69
N VAL A 157 2.38 20.75 -0.55
CA VAL A 157 2.04 21.37 0.73
C VAL A 157 1.36 20.37 1.66
N ARG A 158 0.41 19.58 1.13
CA ARG A 158 -0.26 18.54 1.92
C ARG A 158 0.69 17.43 2.33
N ILE A 159 1.51 16.95 1.40
CA ILE A 159 2.47 15.86 1.66
C ILE A 159 3.48 16.31 2.70
N GLU A 160 4.03 17.53 2.57
CA GLU A 160 4.93 18.12 3.55
C GLU A 160 4.29 18.21 4.95
N ALA A 161 3.05 18.68 5.04
CA ALA A 161 2.34 18.75 6.32
C ALA A 161 2.16 17.37 6.97
N TRP A 162 1.91 16.31 6.18
CA TRP A 162 1.83 14.95 6.68
C TRP A 162 3.18 14.37 7.09
N VAL A 163 4.25 14.62 6.33
CA VAL A 163 5.61 14.18 6.69
C VAL A 163 6.05 14.84 8.01
N LYS A 164 5.83 16.15 8.17
CA LYS A 164 6.12 16.88 9.42
C LYS A 164 5.41 16.24 10.62
N GLN A 165 4.12 15.97 10.49
CA GLN A 165 3.33 15.36 11.56
C GLN A 165 3.78 13.92 11.84
N ALA A 166 4.02 13.11 10.80
CA ALA A 166 4.43 11.72 10.96
C ALA A 166 5.79 11.58 11.63
N ALA A 167 6.75 12.45 11.29
CA ALA A 167 8.08 12.46 11.89
C ALA A 167 8.09 12.87 13.38
N ALA A 168 7.05 13.57 13.85
CA ALA A 168 6.88 13.96 15.25
C ALA A 168 6.24 12.87 16.13
N LEU A 169 5.84 11.73 15.54
CA LEU A 169 5.19 10.62 16.24
C LEU A 169 6.15 9.43 16.39
N PRO A 170 5.98 8.59 17.43
CA PRO A 170 6.70 7.32 17.52
C PRO A 170 6.45 6.47 16.28
N GLY A 171 7.53 6.14 15.58
CA GLY A 171 7.50 5.31 14.38
C GLY A 171 7.13 3.87 14.68
N TRP A 172 6.84 3.14 13.62
CA TRP A 172 6.67 1.70 13.66
C TRP A 172 8.04 1.03 13.75
N VAL A 173 8.17 0.10 14.70
CA VAL A 173 9.32 -0.79 14.84
C VAL A 173 8.84 -2.20 14.47
N PRO A 174 9.42 -2.83 13.44
CA PRO A 174 9.07 -4.17 13.01
C PRO A 174 9.62 -5.28 13.90
#